data_AF-A0A7W9V776-F1
#
_entry.id   AF-A0A7W9V776-F1
#
_cell.length_a   1.000
_cell.length_b   1.000
_cell.length_c   1.000
_cell.angle_alpha   90.00
_cell.angle_beta   90.00
_cell.angle_gamma   90.00
#
_symmetry.space_group_name_H-M   'P 1'
#
loop_
_entity.id
_entity.type
_entity.pdbx_description
1 polymer ?
#
loop_
_entity_poly.entity_id
_entity_poly.type
_entity_poly.pdbx_seq_one_letter_code
_entity_poly.pdbx_strand_id
1 'polypeptide(L)'
;MPTAPQDPQRDLADTLHGAAAYNDKGYAWLGHDAQQIADMQHRFQAQLTELAARLGEARLGPALNAAIASGAAARDGSGIYVALCEQAFGSVRACR
;
A
#
# COMPACT_ATOMS: atom_id res chain seq x y z
N MET A 1 11.45 22.73 5.24
CA MET A 1 10.44 22.37 4.21
C MET A 1 9.19 21.95 4.96
N PRO A 2 8.05 22.66 4.87
CA PRO A 2 6.82 22.18 5.46
C PRO A 2 6.32 21.03 4.59
N THR A 3 6.31 19.81 5.12
CA THR A 3 5.62 18.68 4.50
C THR A 3 4.18 19.09 4.33
N ALA A 4 3.67 19.07 3.09
CA ALA A 4 2.25 19.25 2.81
C ALA A 4 1.42 18.38 3.78
N PRO A 5 0.22 18.82 4.20
CA PRO A 5 -0.65 17.98 5.01
C PRO A 5 -0.74 16.61 4.34
N GLN A 6 -0.22 15.59 5.02
CA GLN A 6 -0.12 14.22 4.52
C GLN A 6 -1.54 13.77 4.19
N ASP A 7 -1.83 13.60 2.90
CA ASP A 7 -3.11 13.08 2.44
C ASP A 7 -3.08 11.56 2.65
N PRO A 8 -3.81 11.02 3.64
CA PRO A 8 -3.75 9.61 3.96
C PRO A 8 -4.20 8.72 2.80
N GLN A 9 -4.98 9.23 1.84
CA GLN A 9 -5.34 8.50 0.62
C GLN A 9 -4.13 8.33 -0.30
N ARG A 10 -3.35 9.40 -0.45
CA ARG A 10 -2.12 9.39 -1.25
C ARG A 10 -1.05 8.52 -0.62
N ASP A 11 -0.87 8.62 0.70
CA ASP A 11 0.08 7.78 1.42
C ASP A 11 -0.30 6.28 1.31
N LEU A 12 -1.60 5.97 1.32
CA LEU A 12 -2.09 4.60 1.12
C LEU A 12 -1.77 4.11 -0.30
N ALA A 13 -2.08 4.91 -1.32
CA ALA A 13 -1.78 4.57 -2.71
C ALA A 13 -0.28 4.39 -2.95
N ASP A 14 0.55 5.29 -2.42
CA ASP A 14 2.02 5.22 -2.55
C ASP A 14 2.57 3.98 -1.82
N THR A 15 2.05 3.64 -0.65
CA THR A 15 2.44 2.41 0.09
C THR A 15 2.07 1.15 -0.69
N LEU A 16 0.86 1.08 -1.27
CA LEU A 16 0.43 -0.05 -2.10
C LEU A 16 1.29 -0.20 -3.36
N HIS A 17 1.63 0.92 -4.01
CA HIS A 17 2.54 0.92 -5.15
C HIS A 17 3.94 0.44 -4.77
N GLY A 18 4.46 0.88 -3.62
CA GLY A 18 5.74 0.44 -3.08
C GLY A 18 5.77 -1.06 -2.81
N ALA A 19 4.71 -1.59 -2.19
CA ALA A 19 4.56 -3.03 -1.96
C ALA A 19 4.51 -3.82 -3.29
N ALA A 20 3.70 -3.38 -4.26
CA ALA A 20 3.60 -4.01 -5.57
C ALA A 20 4.94 -4.06 -6.30
N ALA A 21 5.64 -2.92 -6.40
CA ALA A 21 6.94 -2.85 -7.06
C ALA A 21 7.99 -3.70 -6.33
N TYR A 22 7.98 -3.69 -5.00
CA TYR A 22 8.90 -4.48 -4.20
C TYR A 22 8.69 -5.99 -4.40
N ASN A 23 7.43 -6.45 -4.36
CA ASN A 23 7.09 -7.88 -4.45
C ASN A 23 7.14 -8.44 -5.88
N ASP A 24 6.97 -7.63 -6.94
CA ASP A 24 7.15 -8.08 -8.32
C ASP A 24 8.61 -8.51 -8.54
N LYS A 25 9.55 -7.56 -8.40
CA LYS A 25 10.99 -7.79 -8.63
C LYS A 25 11.92 -6.96 -7.75
N GLY A 26 11.41 -6.00 -6.98
CA GLY A 26 12.25 -5.11 -6.17
C GLY A 26 13.11 -5.87 -5.15
N TYR A 27 12.57 -6.91 -4.49
CA TYR A 27 13.37 -7.74 -3.59
C TYR A 27 14.55 -8.42 -4.29
N ALA A 28 14.36 -8.85 -5.53
CA ALA A 28 15.39 -9.55 -6.30
C ALA A 28 16.50 -8.57 -6.73
N TRP A 29 16.13 -7.35 -7.12
CA TRP A 29 17.09 -6.30 -7.46
C TRP A 29 17.90 -5.82 -6.25
N LEU A 30 17.31 -5.84 -5.07
CA LEU A 30 17.98 -5.50 -3.82
C LEU A 30 18.78 -6.68 -3.23
N GLY A 31 18.66 -7.88 -3.82
CA GLY A 31 19.31 -9.09 -3.31
C GLY A 31 18.81 -9.49 -1.92
N HIS A 32 17.55 -9.20 -1.59
CA HIS A 32 16.98 -9.51 -0.29
C HIS A 32 16.70 -11.02 -0.15
N ASP A 33 17.05 -11.56 1.01
CA ASP A 33 16.71 -12.93 1.40
C ASP A 33 15.26 -13.05 1.92
N ALA A 34 14.84 -14.27 2.23
CA ALA A 34 13.48 -14.54 2.70
C ALA A 34 13.12 -13.80 4.00
N GLN A 35 14.08 -13.58 4.90
CA GLN A 35 13.84 -12.87 6.15
C GLN A 35 13.68 -11.37 5.88
N GLN A 36 14.55 -10.79 5.06
CA GLN A 36 14.47 -9.39 4.65
C GLN A 36 13.18 -9.08 3.86
N ILE A 37 12.71 -10.04 3.05
CA ILE A 37 11.42 -9.95 2.37
C ILE A 37 10.28 -9.93 3.38
N ALA A 38 10.26 -10.86 4.33
CA ALA A 38 9.23 -10.91 5.36
C ALA A 38 9.20 -9.62 6.20
N ASP A 39 10.37 -9.10 6.59
CA ASP A 39 10.51 -7.85 7.34
C ASP A 39 9.97 -6.65 6.55
N MET A 40 10.25 -6.57 5.25
CA MET A 40 9.74 -5.49 4.41
C MET A 40 8.23 -5.58 4.23
N GLN A 41 7.69 -6.78 3.96
CA GLN A 41 6.25 -7.00 3.88
C GLN A 41 5.55 -6.67 5.20
N HIS A 42 6.17 -6.97 6.34
CA HIS A 42 5.66 -6.59 7.65
C HIS A 42 5.62 -5.06 7.83
N ARG A 43 6.63 -4.34 7.35
CA ARG A 43 6.64 -2.85 7.38
C ARG A 43 5.53 -2.26 6.52
N PHE A 44 5.34 -2.77 5.30
CA PHE A 44 4.21 -2.35 4.46
C PHE A 44 2.88 -2.62 5.15
N GLN A 45 2.72 -3.80 5.74
CA GLN A 45 1.50 -4.17 6.45
C GLN A 45 1.19 -3.22 7.61
N ALA A 46 2.20 -2.86 8.41
CA ALA A 46 2.03 -1.93 9.52
C ALA A 46 1.56 -0.55 9.02
N GLN A 47 2.19 -0.02 7.97
CA GLN A 47 1.83 1.26 7.37
C GLN A 47 0.41 1.25 6.78
N LEU A 48 0.06 0.21 6.03
CA LEU A 48 -1.28 0.05 5.46
C LEU A 48 -2.35 -0.04 6.56
N THR A 49 -2.06 -0.73 7.65
CA THR A 49 -2.99 -0.86 8.80
C THR A 49 -3.20 0.49 9.50
N GLU A 50 -2.13 1.27 9.71
CA GLU A 50 -2.23 2.61 10.28
C GLU A 50 -3.05 3.55 9.39
N LEU A 51 -2.76 3.56 8.09
CA LEU A 51 -3.47 4.39 7.12
C LEU A 51 -4.94 3.98 7.00
N ALA A 52 -5.23 2.69 7.04
CA ALA A 52 -6.60 2.18 7.03
C ALA A 52 -7.39 2.64 8.25
N ALA A 53 -6.78 2.60 9.44
CA ALA A 53 -7.41 3.09 10.68
C ALA A 53 -7.69 4.61 10.61
N ARG A 54 -6.81 5.39 9.98
CA ARG A 54 -6.98 6.84 9.81
C ARG A 54 -8.05 7.21 8.79
N LEU A 55 -8.18 6.44 7.70
CA LEU A 55 -9.17 6.67 6.65
C LEU A 55 -10.57 6.16 7.02
N GLY A 56 -10.62 5.07 7.78
CA GLY A 56 -11.84 4.38 8.15
C GLY A 56 -12.38 3.47 7.04
N GLU A 57 -13.04 2.39 7.45
CA GLU A 57 -13.56 1.34 6.57
C GLU A 57 -14.52 1.88 5.49
N ALA A 58 -15.38 2.84 5.85
CA ALA A 58 -16.35 3.43 4.92
C ALA A 58 -15.71 4.11 3.71
N ARG A 59 -14.47 4.62 3.84
CA ARG A 59 -13.75 5.28 2.75
C ARG A 59 -12.93 4.30 1.90
N LEU A 60 -12.42 3.22 2.50
CA LEU A 60 -11.61 2.20 1.81
C LEU A 60 -12.47 1.25 0.97
N GLY A 61 -13.70 1.01 1.41
CA GLY A 61 -14.55 -0.06 0.89
C GLY A 61 -14.15 -1.43 1.46
N PRO A 62 -15.10 -2.40 1.48
CA PRO A 62 -14.93 -3.67 2.17
C PRO A 62 -13.81 -4.54 1.58
N ALA A 63 -13.62 -4.50 0.26
CA ALA A 63 -12.59 -5.29 -0.40
C ALA A 63 -11.17 -4.83 -0.05
N LEU A 64 -10.92 -3.52 -0.03
CA LEU A 64 -9.61 -2.97 0.34
C LEU A 64 -9.34 -3.18 1.83
N ASN A 65 -10.35 -2.93 2.66
CA ASN A 65 -10.23 -3.12 4.10
C ASN A 65 -9.90 -4.57 4.46
N ALA A 66 -10.57 -5.55 3.83
CA ALA A 66 -10.29 -6.96 4.03
C ALA A 66 -8.88 -7.37 3.53
N ALA A 67 -8.44 -6.80 2.40
CA ALA A 67 -7.10 -7.06 1.86
C ALA A 67 -5.99 -6.53 2.77
N ILE A 68 -6.20 -5.35 3.37
CA ILE A 68 -5.29 -4.78 4.37
C ILE A 68 -5.34 -5.63 5.64
N ALA A 69 -6.52 -5.96 6.17
CA ALA A 69 -6.66 -6.75 7.39
C ALA A 69 -6.02 -8.15 7.30
N SER A 70 -6.07 -8.78 6.13
CA SER A 70 -5.49 -10.11 5.89
C SER A 70 -3.99 -10.10 5.56
N GLY A 71 -3.41 -8.94 5.29
CA GLY A 71 -2.03 -8.81 4.81
C GLY A 71 -1.81 -9.13 3.34
N ALA A 72 -2.88 -9.39 2.59
CA ALA A 72 -2.80 -9.64 1.15
C ALA A 72 -2.25 -8.42 0.39
N ALA A 73 -2.64 -7.22 0.80
CA ALA A 73 -2.19 -5.97 0.18
C ALA A 73 -0.67 -5.72 0.30
N ALA A 74 -0.06 -6.11 1.43
CA ALA A 74 1.38 -5.94 1.66
C ALA A 74 2.26 -6.92 0.87
N ARG A 75 1.67 -8.03 0.41
CA ARG A 75 2.35 -9.12 -0.33
C ARG A 75 2.01 -9.12 -1.81
N ASP A 76 1.12 -8.23 -2.23
CA ASP A 76 0.74 -8.09 -3.62
C ASP A 76 1.95 -7.66 -4.44
N GLY A 77 2.28 -8.42 -5.48
CA GLY A 77 3.27 -8.07 -6.51
C GLY A 77 2.64 -7.73 -7.85
N SER A 78 1.31 -7.83 -7.97
CA SER A 78 0.59 -7.61 -9.22
C SER A 78 -0.05 -6.22 -9.31
N GLY A 79 -0.18 -5.52 -8.18
CA GLY A 79 -0.81 -4.20 -8.12
C GLY A 79 -2.34 -4.24 -8.17
N ILE A 80 -2.97 -5.38 -7.87
CA ILE A 80 -4.43 -5.51 -7.81
C ILE A 80 -5.01 -4.52 -6.79
N TYR A 81 -4.37 -4.38 -5.62
CA TYR A 81 -4.89 -3.51 -4.57
C TYR A 81 -4.59 -2.04 -4.81
N VAL A 82 -3.59 -1.72 -5.64
CA VAL A 82 -3.39 -0.37 -6.17
C VAL A 82 -4.58 0.02 -7.03
N ALA A 83 -4.97 -0.81 -8.00
CA ALA A 83 -6.10 -0.53 -8.87
C ALA A 83 -7.42 -0.40 -8.08
N LEU A 84 -7.58 -1.19 -7.02
CA LEU A 84 -8.75 -1.11 -6.15
C LEU A 84 -8.77 0.18 -5.30
N CYS A 85 -7.60 0.64 -4.84
CA CYS A 85 -7.44 1.92 -4.16
C CYS A 85 -7.78 3.11 -5.09
N GLU A 86 -7.30 3.08 -6.35
CA GLU A 86 -7.64 4.11 -7.35
C GLU A 86 -9.13 4.13 -7.71
N GLN A 87 -9.81 2.98 -7.67
CA GLN A 87 -11.27 2.92 -7.84
C GLN A 87 -12.01 3.54 -6.65
N ALA A 88 -11.52 3.33 -5.42
CA ALA A 88 -12.13 3.85 -4.20
C ALA A 88 -11.99 5.38 -4.06
N PHE A 89 -10.86 5.94 -4.51
CA PHE A 89 -10.53 7.35 -4.29
C PHE A 89 -10.50 8.20 -5.57
N GLY A 90 -10.65 7.58 -6.74
CA GLY A 90 -10.31 8.21 -8.03
C GLY A 90 -8.80 8.15 -8.29
N SER A 91 -8.39 8.39 -9.54
CA SER A 91 -6.97 8.37 -9.88
C SER A 91 -6.22 9.47 -9.12
N VAL A 92 -5.44 9.06 -8.12
CA VAL A 92 -4.60 9.95 -7.28
C VAL A 92 -3.44 10.57 -8.10
N ARG A 93 -3.30 10.17 -9.38
CA ARG A 93 -2.31 10.72 -10.33
C ARG A 93 -2.70 12.07 -10.96
N ALA A 94 -3.89 12.60 -10.73
CA ALA A 94 -4.30 13.89 -11.27
C ALA A 94 -3.77 15.08 -10.43
N CYS A 95 -2.46 15.35 -10.49
CA CYS A 95 -1.81 16.66 -10.40
C CYS A 95 -0.30 16.48 -10.19
N ARG A 96 0.46 16.49 -11.28
CA ARG A 96 1.82 17.01 -11.34
C ARG A 96 1.90 17.99 -12.50
#